data_AF-A0A7C1Z0B7-F1
#
_entry.id   AF-A0A7C1Z0B7-F1
#
_cell.length_a   1.000
_cell.length_b   1.000
_cell.length_c   1.000
_cell.angle_alpha   90.00
_cell.angle_beta   90.00
_cell.angle_gamma   90.00
#
_symmetry.space_group_name_H-M   'P 1'
#
loop_
_entity.id
_entity.type
_entity.pdbx_description
1 polymer ?
#
loop_
_entity_poly.entity_id
_entity_poly.type
_entity_poly.pdbx_seq_one_letter_code
_entity_poly.pdbx_strand_id
1 'polypeptide(L)'
;MTDFEFYGGRKNYASNITGAYYAARKSVCEYLYKIKKQARVLVFREVSGGYVVPLGVWVIRETVNNAMLTSTPIIMDNFNDAIRNMAENFIVDYKYWKTSSKLINFIKSQRTLDRFL
;
A
#
# COMPACT_ATOMS: atom_id res chain seq x y z
N MET A 1 11.82 1.60 -5.16
CA MET A 1 11.20 1.05 -6.39
C MET A 1 9.70 0.88 -6.13
N THR A 2 8.81 1.34 -7.02
CA THR A 2 7.36 1.40 -6.75
C THR A 2 6.51 1.14 -8.00
N ASP A 3 5.39 0.44 -7.84
CA ASP A 3 4.30 0.34 -8.82
C ASP A 3 3.00 0.85 -8.20
N PHE A 4 2.13 1.44 -9.02
CA PHE A 4 0.88 2.06 -8.58
C PHE A 4 -0.19 1.97 -9.69
N GLU A 5 -1.45 2.20 -9.31
CA GLU A 5 -2.56 2.40 -10.23
C GLU A 5 -3.52 3.46 -9.68
N PHE A 6 -4.14 4.22 -10.59
CA PHE A 6 -5.25 5.13 -10.24
C PHE A 6 -6.59 4.44 -10.58
N TYR A 7 -7.68 5.22 -10.59
CA TYR A 7 -9.03 4.72 -10.85
C TYR A 7 -9.18 3.92 -12.15
N GLY A 8 -8.40 4.26 -13.20
CA GLY A 8 -8.42 3.55 -14.48
C GLY A 8 -7.72 2.18 -14.47
N GLY A 9 -7.17 1.75 -13.34
CA GLY A 9 -6.38 0.53 -13.23
C GLY A 9 -5.10 0.57 -14.05
N ARG A 10 -4.50 -0.62 -14.26
CA ARG A 10 -3.31 -0.79 -15.11
C ARG A 10 -3.68 -1.53 -16.39
N LYS A 11 -3.10 -1.06 -17.50
CA LYS A 11 -3.12 -1.75 -18.80
C LYS A 11 -1.85 -2.55 -19.09
N ASN A 12 -0.75 -2.15 -18.46
CA ASN A 12 0.57 -2.76 -18.65
C ASN A 12 1.03 -3.46 -17.36
N TYR A 13 1.92 -4.44 -17.53
CA TYR A 13 2.49 -5.20 -16.43
C TYR A 13 3.25 -4.29 -15.42
N ALA A 14 3.29 -4.69 -14.15
CA ALA A 14 4.09 -4.03 -13.11
C ALA A 14 5.58 -4.21 -13.42
N SER A 15 6.27 -3.18 -13.89
CA SER A 15 7.67 -3.30 -14.35
C SER A 15 8.69 -3.14 -13.23
N ASN A 16 8.32 -2.49 -12.12
CA ASN A 16 9.22 -2.20 -11.03
C ASN A 16 9.18 -3.35 -10.01
N ILE A 17 8.04 -3.52 -9.34
CA ILE A 17 7.86 -4.51 -8.27
C ILE A 17 7.40 -5.87 -8.82
N THR A 18 6.92 -5.93 -10.06
CA THR A 18 6.54 -7.18 -10.77
C THR A 18 5.50 -8.00 -10.02
N GLY A 19 5.73 -9.31 -9.81
CA GLY A 19 4.76 -10.24 -9.22
C GLY A 19 4.32 -9.84 -7.81
N ALA A 20 5.18 -9.15 -7.06
CA ALA A 20 4.87 -8.69 -5.71
C ALA A 20 3.71 -7.67 -5.68
N TYR A 21 3.56 -6.85 -6.73
CA TYR A 21 2.44 -5.92 -6.88
C TYR A 21 1.11 -6.68 -6.95
N TYR A 22 1.05 -7.70 -7.82
CA TYR A 22 -0.16 -8.48 -8.03
C TYR A 22 -0.52 -9.35 -6.83
N ALA A 23 0.48 -9.89 -6.13
CA ALA A 23 0.28 -10.63 -4.90
C ALA A 23 -0.40 -9.76 -3.82
N ALA A 24 0.09 -8.55 -3.60
CA ALA A 24 -0.52 -7.61 -2.65
C ALA A 24 -1.91 -7.14 -3.11
N ARG A 25 -2.04 -6.76 -4.39
CA ARG A 25 -3.30 -6.28 -4.97
C ARG A 25 -4.41 -7.30 -4.84
N LYS A 26 -4.14 -8.58 -5.13
CA LYS A 26 -5.12 -9.66 -5.03
C LYS A 26 -5.72 -9.73 -3.63
N SER A 27 -4.87 -9.85 -2.60
CA SER A 27 -5.31 -9.98 -1.20
C SER A 27 -6.14 -8.77 -0.74
N VAL A 28 -5.71 -7.55 -1.12
CA VAL A 28 -6.45 -6.31 -0.83
C VAL A 28 -7.81 -6.29 -1.52
N CYS A 29 -7.88 -6.62 -2.81
CA CYS A 29 -9.12 -6.61 -3.57
C CYS A 29 -10.12 -7.65 -3.05
N GLU A 30 -9.66 -8.86 -2.68
CA GLU A 30 -10.53 -9.90 -2.11
C GLU A 30 -11.19 -9.43 -0.80
N TYR A 31 -10.43 -8.76 0.06
CA TYR A 31 -10.97 -8.19 1.29
C TYR A 31 -11.99 -7.07 1.01
N LEU A 32 -11.61 -6.09 0.19
CA LEU A 32 -12.48 -4.95 -0.14
C LEU A 32 -13.78 -5.40 -0.79
N TYR A 33 -13.70 -6.42 -1.66
CA TYR A 33 -14.87 -7.07 -2.26
C TYR A 33 -15.75 -7.74 -1.21
N LYS A 34 -15.16 -8.53 -0.29
CA LYS A 34 -15.89 -9.20 0.80
C LYS A 34 -16.67 -8.21 1.68
N ILE A 35 -16.07 -7.07 2.03
CA ILE A 35 -16.72 -6.06 2.86
C ILE A 35 -17.54 -5.03 2.06
N LYS A 36 -17.63 -5.20 0.74
CA LYS A 36 -18.36 -4.30 -0.18
C LYS A 36 -17.93 -2.83 -0.06
N LYS A 37 -16.63 -2.57 0.03
CA LYS A 37 -16.06 -1.21 0.08
C LYS A 37 -15.07 -0.97 -1.05
N GLN A 38 -14.94 0.29 -1.43
CA GLN A 38 -13.86 0.78 -2.29
C GLN A 38 -12.96 1.69 -1.48
N ALA A 39 -11.64 1.55 -1.66
CA ALA A 39 -10.66 2.34 -0.94
C ALA A 39 -9.45 2.66 -1.82
N ARG A 40 -8.74 3.72 -1.45
CA ARG A 40 -7.35 3.92 -1.86
C ARG A 40 -6.47 3.13 -0.91
N VAL A 41 -5.54 2.34 -1.45
CA VAL A 41 -4.68 1.47 -0.65
C VAL A 41 -3.22 1.75 -0.96
N LEU A 42 -2.42 1.87 0.10
CA LEU A 42 -0.96 1.94 0.04
C LEU A 42 -0.40 0.72 0.75
N VAL A 43 0.47 -0.02 0.09
CA VAL A 43 1.16 -1.17 0.68
C VAL A 43 2.64 -0.82 0.79
N PHE A 44 3.14 -0.78 2.01
CA PHE A 44 4.54 -0.55 2.30
C PHE A 44 5.18 -1.88 2.66
N ARG A 45 6.35 -2.15 2.08
CA ARG A 45 7.13 -3.34 2.38
C ARG A 45 8.60 -2.99 2.34
N GLU A 46 9.27 -3.26 3.44
CA GLU A 46 10.71 -3.15 3.56
C GLU A 46 11.33 -4.55 3.64
N VAL A 47 12.51 -4.70 3.07
CA VAL A 47 13.28 -5.95 3.11
C VAL A 47 14.61 -5.59 3.76
N SER A 48 14.85 -6.11 4.97
CA SER A 48 16.10 -5.87 5.69
C SER A 48 17.22 -6.75 5.11
N GLY A 49 18.48 -6.37 5.36
CA GLY A 49 19.65 -7.12 4.90
C GLY A 49 19.76 -8.54 5.46
N GLY A 50 19.04 -8.86 6.54
CA GLY A 50 18.97 -10.22 7.09
C GLY A 50 18.03 -11.16 6.32
N TYR A 51 17.32 -10.68 5.30
CA TYR A 51 16.41 -11.49 4.50
C TYR A 51 17.20 -12.33 3.47
N VAL A 52 17.66 -13.50 3.89
CA VAL A 52 18.52 -14.39 3.08
C VAL A 52 17.77 -15.47 2.30
N VAL A 53 16.48 -15.71 2.60
CA VAL A 53 15.71 -16.79 1.98
C VAL A 53 14.75 -16.25 0.90
N PRO A 54 14.86 -16.71 -0.37
CA PRO A 54 13.96 -16.27 -1.43
C PRO A 54 12.60 -16.98 -1.34
N LEU A 55 11.65 -16.43 -0.58
CA LEU A 55 10.28 -16.98 -0.45
C LEU A 55 9.33 -16.59 -1.60
N GLY A 56 9.85 -15.89 -2.61
CA GLY A 56 9.09 -15.42 -3.76
C GLY A 56 7.94 -14.48 -3.38
N VAL A 57 6.89 -14.45 -4.21
CA VAL A 57 5.72 -13.58 -4.00
C VAL A 57 4.73 -14.11 -2.96
N TRP A 58 4.88 -15.37 -2.55
CA TRP A 58 3.96 -16.02 -1.61
C TRP A 58 3.94 -15.30 -0.27
N VAL A 59 5.10 -14.93 0.27
CA VAL A 59 5.21 -14.20 1.54
C VAL A 59 4.44 -12.87 1.49
N ILE A 60 4.39 -12.20 0.35
CA ILE A 60 3.64 -10.95 0.19
C ILE A 60 2.14 -11.24 0.22
N ARG A 61 1.70 -12.27 -0.50
CA ARG A 61 0.29 -12.67 -0.52
C ARG A 61 -0.22 -13.00 0.87
N GLU A 62 0.52 -13.81 1.63
CA GLU A 62 0.13 -14.23 2.98
C GLU A 62 0.18 -13.08 3.99
N THR A 63 1.25 -12.29 3.99
CA THR A 63 1.37 -11.15 4.94
C THR A 63 0.28 -10.11 4.71
N VAL A 64 -0.01 -9.78 3.45
CA VAL A 64 -1.10 -8.84 3.12
C VAL A 64 -2.47 -9.46 3.42
N ASN A 65 -2.66 -10.75 3.17
CA ASN A 65 -3.91 -11.44 3.50
C ASN A 65 -4.16 -11.43 5.03
N ASN A 66 -3.16 -11.76 5.82
CA ASN A 66 -3.23 -11.70 7.29
C ASN A 66 -3.48 -10.27 7.78
N ALA A 67 -2.82 -9.27 7.20
CA ALA A 67 -3.07 -7.86 7.54
C ALA A 67 -4.53 -7.45 7.29
N MET A 68 -5.18 -7.99 6.24
CA MET A 68 -6.56 -7.64 5.88
C MET A 68 -7.61 -8.47 6.63
N LEU A 69 -7.35 -9.76 6.90
CA LEU A 69 -8.36 -10.67 7.45
C LEU A 69 -8.28 -10.89 8.96
N THR A 70 -7.09 -10.87 9.55
CA THR A 70 -6.90 -11.29 10.94
C THR A 70 -6.45 -10.17 11.86
N SER A 71 -5.83 -9.12 11.31
CA SER A 71 -5.31 -8.01 12.10
C SER A 71 -6.40 -7.00 12.46
N THR A 72 -6.36 -6.47 13.68
CA THR A 72 -7.21 -5.34 14.07
C THR A 72 -6.61 -4.05 13.51
N PRO A 73 -7.32 -3.30 12.66
CA PRO A 73 -6.78 -2.09 12.07
C PRO A 73 -6.70 -0.96 13.09
N ILE A 74 -5.63 -0.17 13.02
CA ILE A 74 -5.55 1.11 13.72
C ILE A 74 -6.30 2.14 12.87
N ILE A 75 -7.34 2.73 13.44
CA ILE A 75 -8.16 3.76 12.78
C ILE A 75 -7.61 5.13 13.18
N MET A 76 -7.38 5.98 12.19
CA MET A 76 -6.85 7.34 12.37
C MET A 76 -7.66 8.32 11.51
N ASP A 77 -7.85 9.52 12.03
CA ASP A 77 -8.75 10.52 11.43
C ASP A 77 -8.16 11.22 10.20
N ASN A 78 -6.83 11.21 10.06
CA ASN A 78 -6.18 11.85 8.93
C ASN A 78 -5.00 11.06 8.38
N PHE A 79 -4.75 11.32 7.09
CA PHE A 79 -3.72 10.64 6.33
C PHE A 79 -2.30 10.92 6.84
N ASN A 80 -2.02 12.12 7.37
CA ASN A 80 -0.68 12.45 7.83
C ASN A 80 -0.31 11.67 9.09
N ASP A 81 -1.26 11.48 10.01
CA ASP A 81 -1.04 10.68 11.23
C ASP A 81 -0.89 9.21 10.89
N ALA A 82 -1.69 8.68 9.94
CA ALA A 82 -1.52 7.32 9.44
C ALA A 82 -0.11 7.07 8.86
N ILE A 83 0.43 8.05 8.14
CA ILE A 83 1.77 7.99 7.58
C ILE A 83 2.86 8.08 8.67
N ARG A 84 2.69 8.94 9.67
CA ARG A 84 3.64 9.07 10.79
C ARG A 84 3.72 7.78 11.58
N ASN A 85 2.57 7.24 12.00
CA ASN A 85 2.50 5.99 12.75
C ASN A 85 3.07 4.81 11.96
N MET A 86 2.79 4.74 10.65
CA MET A 86 3.42 3.74 9.79
C MET A 86 4.94 3.88 9.79
N ALA A 87 5.47 5.09 9.61
CA ALA A 87 6.90 5.36 9.47
C ALA A 87 7.73 5.02 10.73
N GLU A 88 7.13 5.02 11.93
CA GLU A 88 7.81 4.65 13.19
C GLU A 88 8.41 3.24 13.17
N ASN A 89 7.84 2.33 12.36
CA ASN A 89 8.24 0.93 12.31
C ASN A 89 9.16 0.58 11.12
N PHE A 90 9.57 1.56 10.31
CA PHE A 90 10.42 1.35 9.14
C PHE A 90 11.86 1.80 9.40
N ILE A 91 12.83 1.07 8.84
CA ILE A 91 14.25 1.46 8.87
C ILE A 91 14.49 2.60 7.87
N VAL A 92 13.79 2.57 6.72
CA VAL A 92 13.91 3.58 5.68
C VAL A 92 13.06 4.82 6.04
N ASP A 93 13.72 5.96 6.10
CA ASP A 93 13.11 7.28 6.33
C ASP A 93 11.94 7.56 5.36
N TYR A 94 10.84 8.04 5.92
CA TYR A 94 9.62 8.44 5.21
C TYR A 94 9.88 9.32 3.97
N LYS A 95 10.91 10.18 3.99
CA LYS A 95 11.22 11.06 2.84
C LYS A 95 11.43 10.26 1.54
N TYR A 96 12.00 9.06 1.61
CA TYR A 96 12.24 8.21 0.44
C TYR A 96 10.95 7.57 -0.07
N TRP A 97 10.07 7.17 0.83
CA TRP A 97 8.73 6.67 0.50
C TRP A 97 7.87 7.76 -0.17
N LYS A 98 7.90 8.98 0.38
CA LYS A 98 7.19 10.13 -0.18
C LYS A 98 7.70 10.49 -1.58
N THR A 99 9.02 10.52 -1.76
CA THR A 99 9.64 10.89 -3.04
C THR A 99 9.32 9.88 -4.13
N SER A 100 9.26 8.59 -3.80
CA SER A 100 8.96 7.53 -4.77
C SER A 100 7.47 7.35 -5.06
N SER A 101 6.58 7.66 -4.13
CA SER A 101 5.15 7.36 -4.26
C SER A 101 4.36 8.44 -5.01
N LYS A 102 3.83 8.07 -6.18
CA LYS A 102 2.86 8.89 -6.92
C LYS A 102 1.50 8.97 -6.22
N LEU A 103 1.10 7.93 -5.48
CA LEU A 103 -0.18 7.91 -4.76
C LEU A 103 -0.18 8.84 -3.55
N ILE A 104 0.94 8.91 -2.80
CA ILE A 104 1.06 9.86 -1.67
C ILE A 104 0.93 11.30 -2.18
N ASN A 105 1.61 11.63 -3.28
CA ASN A 105 1.52 12.96 -3.88
C ASN A 105 0.09 13.25 -4.37
N PHE A 106 -0.55 12.28 -5.04
CA PHE A 106 -1.94 12.40 -5.48
C PHE A 106 -2.91 12.64 -4.31
N ILE A 107 -2.80 11.89 -3.21
CA ILE A 107 -3.65 12.07 -2.03
C ILE A 107 -3.49 13.48 -1.43
N LYS A 108 -2.27 14.04 -1.45
CA LYS A 108 -2.00 15.37 -0.89
C LYS A 108 -2.41 16.52 -1.82
N SER A 109 -2.37 16.32 -3.14
CA SER A 109 -2.71 17.36 -4.12
C SER A 109 -4.19 17.35 -4.51
N GLN A 110 -4.84 16.18 -4.48
CA GLN A 110 -6.23 16.03 -4.88
C GLN A 110 -7.16 16.70 -3.85
N ARG A 111 -7.92 17.69 -4.29
CA ARG A 111 -9.02 18.25 -3.49
C ARG A 111 -10.25 17.36 -3.64
N THR A 112 -10.89 17.01 -2.53
CA THR A 112 -12.21 16.36 -2.54
C THR A 112 -13.31 17.42 -2.62
N LEU A 113 -14.51 17.01 -3.02
CA LEU A 113 -15.67 17.92 -3.09
C LEU A 113 -15.99 18.52 -1.72
N ASP A 114 -15.71 17.81 -0.63
CA ASP A 114 -15.92 18.26 0.76
C ASP A 114 -15.20 19.58 1.08
N ARG A 115 -14.16 19.94 0.32
CA ARG A 115 -13.47 21.22 0.51
C ARG A 115 -14.29 22.42 0.01
N PHE A 116 -15.25 22.20 -0.87
CA PHE A 116 -16.06 23.24 -1.51
C PHE A 116 -17.51 23.25 -1.02
N LEU A 117 -17.86 22.32 -0.13
CA LEU A 117 -19.11 22.29 0.63
C LEU A 117 -18.90 23.03 1.96
#